data_AF-A0A7V9FPH0-F1
#
_entry.id   AF-A0A7V9FPH0-F1
#
_cell.length_a   1.000
_cell.length_b   1.000
_cell.length_c   1.000
_cell.angle_alpha   90.00
_cell.angle_beta   90.00
_cell.angle_gamma   90.00
#
_symmetry.space_group_name_H-M   'P 1'
#
loop_
_entity.id
_entity.type
_entity.pdbx_description
1 polymer ?
#
loop_
_entity_poly.entity_id
_entity_poly.type
_entity_poly.pdbx_seq_one_letter_code
_entity_poly.pdbx_strand_id
1 'polypeptide(L)'
;MDARAIRRLLGLTAIAMAVIEVITAFYIEVPVAAVVFAALFLVGWWWLGRGSRIGAPVMLAVMFLIELAGLPTYERKTTADWVVQMTAGVVSALGLVAAVAEIVRSRRRSPAAS
;
A
#
# COMPACT_ATOMS: atom_id res chain seq x y z
N MET A 1 -15.95 5.69 -8.39
CA MET A 1 -15.45 6.58 -7.31
C MET A 1 -14.95 7.88 -7.92
N ASP A 2 -15.17 9.01 -7.25
CA ASP A 2 -14.55 10.30 -7.60
C ASP A 2 -13.01 10.18 -7.59
N ALA A 3 -12.31 10.87 -8.49
CA ALA A 3 -10.85 10.92 -8.56
C ALA A 3 -10.22 11.36 -7.23
N ARG A 4 -10.86 12.30 -6.52
CA ARG A 4 -10.43 12.74 -5.20
C ARG A 4 -10.57 11.61 -4.17
N ALA A 5 -11.66 10.85 -4.25
CA ALA A 5 -11.90 9.71 -3.36
C ALA A 5 -10.89 8.57 -3.59
N ILE A 6 -10.57 8.24 -4.85
CA ILE A 6 -9.55 7.22 -5.19
C ILE A 6 -8.19 7.60 -4.63
N ARG A 7 -7.75 8.84 -4.89
CA ARG A 7 -6.44 9.31 -4.43
C ARG A 7 -6.36 9.40 -2.90
N ARG A 8 -7.45 9.80 -2.24
CA ARG A 8 -7.54 9.79 -0.77
C ARG A 8 -7.47 8.36 -0.23
N LEU A 9 -8.22 7.43 -0.81
CA LEU A 9 -8.20 6.02 -0.40
C LEU A 9 -6.78 5.46 -0.51
N LEU A 10 -6.12 5.66 -1.66
CA LEU A 10 -4.74 5.23 -1.89
C LEU A 10 -3.77 5.81 -0.84
N GLY A 11 -3.90 7.10 -0.53
CA GLY A 11 -3.08 7.73 0.50
C GLY A 11 -3.34 7.19 1.90
N LEU A 12 -4.60 6.97 2.26
CA LEU A 12 -4.99 6.44 3.58
C LEU A 12 -4.53 4.99 3.76
N THR A 13 -4.68 4.14 2.75
CA THR A 13 -4.20 2.75 2.83
C THR A 13 -2.68 2.67 2.90
N ALA A 14 -1.95 3.59 2.25
CA ALA A 14 -0.49 3.67 2.37
C ALA A 14 -0.06 4.05 3.79
N ILE A 15 -0.72 5.05 4.41
CA ILE A 15 -0.46 5.39 5.83
C ILE A 15 -0.81 4.20 6.74
N ALA A 16 -1.97 3.59 6.53
CA ALA A 16 -2.42 2.46 7.35
C ALA A 16 -1.43 1.30 7.30
N MET A 17 -0.93 0.94 6.12
CA MET A 17 0.12 -0.07 5.99
C MET A 17 1.42 0.35 6.67
N ALA A 18 1.86 1.61 6.52
CA ALA A 18 3.06 2.06 7.24
C ALA A 18 2.93 1.92 8.77
N VAL A 19 1.76 2.20 9.32
CA VAL A 19 1.48 2.00 10.76
C VAL A 19 1.49 0.52 11.12
N ILE A 20 0.82 -0.31 10.32
CA ILE A 20 0.79 -1.77 10.52
C ILE A 20 2.21 -2.33 10.51
N GLU A 21 3.04 -1.95 9.53
CA GLU A 21 4.43 -2.37 9.40
C GLU A 21 5.30 -1.97 10.61
N VAL A 22 5.13 -0.75 11.12
CA VAL A 22 5.84 -0.33 12.34
C VAL A 22 5.41 -1.19 13.54
N ILE A 23 4.12 -1.52 13.65
CA ILE A 23 3.62 -2.38 14.73
C ILE A 23 4.17 -3.80 14.57
N THR A 24 4.12 -4.38 13.37
CA THR A 24 4.58 -5.76 13.12
C THR A 24 6.08 -5.92 13.28
N ALA A 25 6.87 -4.85 13.09
CA ALA A 25 8.32 -4.86 13.33
C ALA A 25 8.71 -5.37 14.74
N PHE A 26 7.85 -5.20 15.74
CA PHE A 26 8.11 -5.70 17.10
C PHE A 26 7.85 -7.20 17.31
N TYR A 27 7.27 -7.87 16.31
CA TYR A 27 6.77 -9.24 16.44
C TYR A 27 7.32 -10.20 15.37
N ILE A 28 8.02 -9.71 14.36
CA ILE A 28 8.59 -10.53 13.27
C ILE A 28 10.07 -10.81 13.46
N GLU A 29 10.56 -11.88 12.83
CA GLU A 29 11.96 -12.32 12.88
C GLU A 29 12.93 -11.33 12.21
N VAL A 30 12.44 -10.53 11.26
CA VAL A 30 13.24 -9.54 10.52
C VAL A 30 12.65 -8.13 10.69
N PRO A 31 12.74 -7.50 11.88
CA PRO A 31 12.16 -6.18 12.16
C PRO A 31 12.59 -5.09 11.17
N VAL A 32 13.84 -5.15 10.72
CA VAL A 32 14.42 -4.19 9.77
C VAL A 32 13.64 -4.19 8.46
N ALA A 33 13.16 -5.35 7.99
CA ALA A 33 12.36 -5.42 6.77
C ALA A 33 11.05 -4.64 6.92
N ALA A 34 10.32 -4.84 8.02
CA ALA A 34 9.08 -4.12 8.28
C ALA A 34 9.30 -2.60 8.38
N VAL A 35 10.35 -2.15 9.06
CA VAL A 35 10.70 -0.71 9.12
C VAL A 35 10.98 -0.15 7.73
N VAL A 36 11.67 -0.89 6.87
CA VAL A 36 11.92 -0.48 5.47
C VAL A 36 10.61 -0.40 4.69
N PHE A 37 9.73 -1.39 4.81
CA PHE A 37 8.43 -1.37 4.14
C PHE A 37 7.57 -0.20 4.61
N ALA A 38 7.53 0.07 5.92
CA ALA A 38 6.86 1.25 6.47
C ALA A 38 7.39 2.54 5.84
N ALA A 39 8.72 2.69 5.77
CA ALA A 39 9.35 3.85 5.14
C ALA A 39 8.99 3.97 3.66
N LEU A 40 8.97 2.87 2.90
CA LEU A 40 8.59 2.87 1.50
C LEU A 40 7.12 3.26 1.29
N PHE A 41 6.20 2.78 2.12
CA PHE A 41 4.80 3.22 2.10
C PHE A 41 4.68 4.73 2.38
N LEU A 42 5.42 5.26 3.35
CA LEU A 42 5.45 6.70 3.65
C LEU A 42 6.06 7.52 2.52
N VAL A 43 7.13 7.03 1.88
CA VAL A 43 7.74 7.67 0.69
C VAL A 43 6.74 7.70 -0.45
N GLY A 44 6.04 6.59 -0.71
CA GLY A 44 4.98 6.52 -1.72
C GLY A 44 3.83 7.48 -1.41
N TRP A 45 3.38 7.54 -0.16
CA TRP A 45 2.36 8.49 0.30
C TRP A 45 2.79 9.94 0.13
N TRP A 46 4.00 10.30 0.57
CA TRP A 46 4.52 11.66 0.43
C TRP A 46 4.71 12.05 -1.03
N TRP A 47 5.23 11.13 -1.87
CA TRP A 47 5.37 11.35 -3.30
C TRP A 47 4.01 11.52 -4.01
N LEU A 48 2.99 10.79 -3.55
CA LEU A 48 1.60 11.01 -3.95
C LEU A 48 1.13 12.42 -3.52
N GLY A 49 1.46 12.88 -2.31
CA GLY A 49 1.18 14.24 -1.85
C GLY A 49 1.77 15.33 -2.75
N ARG A 50 2.97 15.10 -3.30
CA ARG A 50 3.65 16.01 -4.25
C ARG A 50 3.08 16.03 -5.67
N GLY A 51 1.93 15.40 -5.91
CA GLY A 51 1.22 15.46 -7.18
C GLY A 51 1.63 14.41 -8.21
N SER A 52 2.44 13.41 -7.83
CA SER A 52 2.81 12.30 -8.73
C SER A 52 1.57 11.58 -9.26
N ARG A 53 1.47 11.45 -10.59
CA ARG A 53 0.29 10.88 -11.28
C ARG A 53 0.45 9.41 -11.63
N ILE A 54 1.68 8.93 -11.83
CA ILE A 54 1.97 7.55 -12.25
C ILE A 54 3.00 6.90 -11.32
N GLY A 55 4.13 7.57 -11.06
CA GLY A 55 5.22 6.98 -10.29
C GLY A 55 4.82 6.53 -8.88
N ALA A 56 4.17 7.40 -8.10
CA ALA A 56 3.74 7.05 -6.74
C ALA A 56 2.67 5.95 -6.72
N PRO A 57 1.60 6.03 -7.55
CA PRO A 57 0.65 4.92 -7.66
C PRO A 57 1.28 3.58 -8.06
N VAL A 58 2.26 3.56 -8.98
CA VAL A 58 2.95 2.32 -9.37
C VAL A 58 3.77 1.76 -8.21
N MET A 59 4.56 2.60 -7.55
CA MET A 59 5.34 2.18 -6.38
C MET A 59 4.43 1.60 -5.29
N LEU A 60 3.34 2.29 -4.95
CA LEU A 60 2.39 1.82 -3.93
C LEU A 60 1.68 0.53 -4.37
N ALA A 61 1.33 0.39 -5.65
CA ALA A 61 0.76 -0.86 -6.18
C ALA A 61 1.72 -2.04 -5.99
N VAL A 62 3.02 -1.85 -6.27
CA VAL A 62 4.04 -2.88 -6.05
C VAL A 62 4.13 -3.23 -4.55
N MET A 63 4.16 -2.24 -3.67
CA MET A 63 4.19 -2.49 -2.22
C MET A 63 2.97 -3.28 -1.74
N PHE A 64 1.75 -2.85 -2.07
CA PHE A 64 0.55 -3.61 -1.69
C PHE A 64 0.50 -5.01 -2.30
N LEU A 65 1.04 -5.20 -3.51
CA LEU A 65 1.11 -6.52 -4.14
C LEU A 65 2.08 -7.44 -3.39
N ILE A 66 3.23 -6.93 -2.94
CA ILE A 66 4.19 -7.71 -2.15
C ILE A 66 3.55 -8.15 -0.83
N GLU A 67 2.86 -7.25 -0.12
CA GLU A 67 2.12 -7.57 1.11
C GLU A 67 1.11 -8.70 0.90
N LEU A 68 0.29 -8.60 -0.15
CA LEU A 68 -0.69 -9.63 -0.49
C LEU A 68 -0.05 -10.95 -0.88
N ALA A 69 1.06 -10.91 -1.62
CA ALA A 69 1.79 -12.11 -2.04
C ALA A 69 2.49 -12.80 -0.86
N GLY A 70 2.95 -12.03 0.13
CA GLY A 70 3.53 -12.54 1.37
C GLY A 70 2.48 -13.06 2.36
N LEU A 71 1.22 -12.61 2.26
CA LEU A 71 0.17 -12.99 3.21
C LEU A 71 0.08 -14.51 3.48
N PRO A 72 0.12 -15.42 2.49
CA PRO A 72 0.03 -16.86 2.73
C PRO A 72 1.24 -17.45 3.46
N THR A 73 2.39 -16.76 3.46
CA THR A 73 3.65 -17.29 4.03
C THR A 73 3.81 -17.03 5.51
N TYR A 74 3.00 -16.14 6.09
CA TYR A 74 3.09 -15.85 7.53
C TYR A 74 2.45 -16.93 8.38
N GLU A 75 3.19 -17.38 9.40
CA GLU A 75 2.63 -18.19 10.47
C GLU A 75 1.63 -17.38 11.30
N ARG A 76 0.57 -18.05 11.76
CA ARG A 76 -0.48 -17.45 12.61
C ARG A 76 -0.72 -18.38 13.79
N LYS A 77 -0.20 -18.00 14.95
CA LYS A 77 -0.24 -18.80 16.18
C LYS A 77 -1.31 -18.29 17.14
N THR A 78 -1.60 -17.00 17.10
CA THR A 78 -2.55 -16.33 17.99
C THR A 78 -3.73 -15.73 17.22
N THR A 79 -4.85 -15.48 17.90
CA THR A 79 -5.98 -14.72 17.33
C THR A 79 -5.55 -13.31 16.92
N ALA A 80 -4.62 -12.69 17.64
CA ALA A 80 -4.09 -11.38 17.29
C ALA A 80 -3.34 -11.41 15.95
N ASP A 81 -2.57 -12.46 15.68
CA ASP A 81 -1.87 -12.64 14.39
C ASP A 81 -2.86 -12.69 13.24
N TRP A 82 -3.95 -13.45 13.41
CA TRP A 82 -5.02 -13.52 12.41
C TRP A 82 -5.64 -12.15 12.15
N VAL A 83 -5.98 -11.40 13.21
CA VAL A 83 -6.60 -10.08 13.06
C VAL A 83 -5.66 -9.10 12.37
N VAL A 84 -4.40 -9.02 12.80
CA VAL A 84 -3.40 -8.11 12.22
C VAL A 84 -3.15 -8.44 10.76
N GLN A 85 -2.87 -9.72 10.44
CA GLN A 85 -2.55 -10.12 9.06
C GLN A 85 -3.76 -9.99 8.12
N MET A 86 -4.97 -10.33 8.57
CA MET A 86 -6.17 -10.14 7.74
C MET A 86 -6.50 -8.66 7.53
N THR A 87 -6.27 -7.83 8.56
CA THR A 87 -6.41 -6.37 8.42
C THR A 87 -5.41 -5.83 7.40
N ALA A 88 -4.13 -6.22 7.49
CA ALA A 88 -3.10 -5.85 6.52
C ALA A 88 -3.46 -6.29 5.10
N GLY A 89 -3.95 -7.53 4.94
CA GLY A 89 -4.43 -8.06 3.67
C GLY A 89 -5.59 -7.26 3.07
N VAL A 90 -6.61 -6.93 3.87
CA VAL A 90 -7.75 -6.12 3.40
C VAL A 90 -7.30 -4.70 3.03
N VAL A 91 -6.49 -4.05 3.87
CA VAL A 91 -5.96 -2.71 3.59
C VAL A 91 -5.12 -2.72 2.31
N SER A 92 -4.29 -3.75 2.12
CA SER A 92 -3.47 -3.90 0.92
C SER A 92 -4.30 -4.15 -0.33
N ALA A 93 -5.35 -4.97 -0.26
CA ALA A 93 -6.27 -5.19 -1.37
C ALA A 93 -6.98 -3.89 -1.78
N LEU A 94 -7.50 -3.12 -0.81
CA LEU A 94 -8.12 -1.82 -1.07
C LEU A 94 -7.12 -0.82 -1.66
N GLY A 95 -5.90 -0.79 -1.11
CA GLY A 95 -4.81 0.06 -1.58
C GLY A 95 -4.40 -0.28 -3.01
N LEU A 96 -4.28 -1.55 -3.34
CA LEU A 96 -3.95 -2.03 -4.68
C LEU A 96 -5.03 -1.65 -5.69
N VAL A 97 -6.31 -1.86 -5.38
CA VAL A 97 -7.42 -1.45 -6.24
C VAL A 97 -7.40 0.06 -6.47
N ALA A 98 -7.19 0.86 -5.41
CA ALA A 98 -7.09 2.31 -5.51
C ALA A 98 -5.89 2.75 -6.37
N ALA A 99 -4.73 2.09 -6.21
CA ALA A 99 -3.53 2.36 -6.99
C ALA A 99 -3.73 2.06 -8.48
N VAL A 100 -4.30 0.89 -8.82
CA VAL A 100 -4.61 0.51 -10.20
C VAL A 100 -5.63 1.48 -10.81
N ALA A 101 -6.68 1.82 -10.08
CA ALA A 101 -7.67 2.79 -10.54
C ALA A 101 -7.04 4.16 -10.83
N GLU A 102 -6.13 4.63 -9.97
CA GLU A 102 -5.39 5.88 -10.16
C GLU A 102 -4.46 5.81 -11.39
N ILE A 103 -3.74 4.70 -11.60
CA ILE A 103 -2.88 4.50 -12.78
C ILE A 103 -3.69 4.55 -14.07
N VAL A 104 -4.79 3.77 -14.14
CA VAL A 104 -5.67 3.73 -15.32
C VAL A 104 -6.24 5.11 -15.61
N ARG A 105 -6.70 5.82 -14.58
CA ARG A 105 -7.23 7.17 -14.69
C ARG A 105 -6.18 8.17 -15.18
N SER A 106 -4.96 8.11 -14.65
CA SER A 106 -3.86 8.99 -15.05
C SER A 106 -3.46 8.77 -16.51
N ARG A 107 -3.42 7.51 -16.98
CA ARG A 107 -3.16 7.19 -18.39
C ARG A 107 -4.23 7.75 -19.33
N ARG A 108 -5.52 7.65 -18.95
CA ARG A 108 -6.63 8.19 -19.76
C ARG A 108 -6.64 9.73 -19.85
N ARG A 109 -6.01 10.42 -18.90
CA ARG A 109 -5.87 11.89 -18.91
C ARG A 109 -4.65 12.40 -19.68
N SER A 110 -3.80 11.50 -20.16
CA SER A 110 -2.75 11.80 -21.12
C SER A 110 -3.16 11.22 -22.48
N PRO A 111 -4.02 11.90 -23.26
CA PRO A 111 -4.13 11.57 -24.67
C PRO A 111 -2.76 11.76 -25.32
N ALA A 112 -2.43 10.86 -26.24
CA ALA A 112 -1.15 10.71 -26.93
C ALA A 112 -0.47 12.05 -27.24
N ALA A 113 0.79 12.19 -26.81
CA ALA A 113 1.75 12.95 -27.58
C ALA A 113 2.04 12.12 -28.83
N SER A 114 1.27 12.38 -29.90
CA SER A 114 1.60 11.99 -31.28
C SER A 114 2.67 12.90 -31.82
#